data_AF-A0A523Y7C7-F1
#
_entry.id   AF-A0A523Y7C7-F1
#
_cell.length_a   1.000
_cell.length_b   1.000
_cell.length_c   1.000
_cell.angle_alpha   90.00
_cell.angle_beta   90.00
_cell.angle_gamma   90.00
#
_symmetry.space_group_name_H-M   'P 1'
#
loop_
_entity.id
_entity.type
_entity.pdbx_description
1 polymer ?
#
loop_
_entity_poly.entity_id
_entity_poly.type
_entity_poly.pdbx_seq_one_letter_code
_entity_poly.pdbx_strand_id
1 'polypeptide(L)'
;TVNANIGRGMNLAEAFAITGLYENMLLQMIKAGEAGGQLDAMLDKVTNYYDMEFQDLIDNLSAYIEPILMFFIAGLVLLMALGIFMPMWDLGKAVKG
;
A
#
# COMPACT_ATOMS: atom_id res chain seq x y z
N THR A 1 26.08 8.03 -11.91
CA THR A 1 24.97 7.59 -12.77
C THR A 1 24.09 8.77 -13.16
N VAL A 2 23.35 9.43 -12.25
CA VAL A 2 22.56 10.64 -12.60
C VAL A 2 23.41 11.92 -12.56
N ASN A 3 24.11 12.21 -11.45
CA ASN A 3 24.99 13.39 -11.33
C ASN A 3 26.07 13.48 -12.42
N ALA A 4 26.61 12.34 -12.86
CA ALA A 4 27.59 12.30 -13.95
C ALA A 4 26.98 12.66 -15.31
N ASN A 5 25.69 12.39 -15.53
CA ASN A 5 24.99 12.77 -16.76
C ASN A 5 24.63 14.26 -16.73
N ILE A 6 24.17 14.77 -15.58
CA ILE A 6 23.91 16.20 -15.39
C ILE A 6 25.19 17.03 -15.58
N GLY A 7 26.32 16.58 -15.00
CA GLY A 7 27.62 17.21 -15.17
C GLY A 7 28.15 17.21 -16.62
N ARG A 8 27.56 16.40 -17.52
CA ARG A 8 27.84 16.40 -18.96
C ARG A 8 26.89 17.29 -19.77
N GLY A 9 25.98 18.01 -19.11
CA GLY A 9 25.01 18.90 -19.75
C GLY A 9 23.67 18.25 -20.10
N MET A 10 23.42 17.03 -19.62
CA MET A 10 22.11 16.39 -19.76
C MET A 10 21.12 17.05 -18.79
N ASN A 11 19.89 17.27 -19.25
CA ASN A 11 18.83 17.79 -18.40
C ASN A 11 18.38 16.73 -17.38
N LEU A 12 17.80 17.18 -16.27
CA LEU A 12 17.46 16.33 -15.13
C LEU A 12 16.46 15.25 -15.50
N ALA A 13 15.47 15.59 -16.33
CA ALA A 13 14.47 14.65 -16.83
C ALA A 13 15.08 13.51 -17.67
N GLU A 14 16.00 13.80 -18.58
CA GLU A 14 16.70 12.77 -19.36
C GLU A 14 17.60 11.90 -18.48
N ALA A 15 18.29 12.51 -17.50
CA ALA A 15 19.15 11.78 -16.60
C ALA A 15 18.35 10.79 -15.73
N PHE A 16 17.14 11.16 -15.30
CA PHE A 16 16.22 10.25 -14.61
C PHE A 16 15.58 9.22 -15.54
N ALA A 17 15.24 9.58 -16.78
CA ALA A 17 14.64 8.65 -17.75
C ALA A 17 15.56 7.44 -18.04
N ILE A 18 16.88 7.66 -18.08
CA ILE A 18 17.88 6.60 -18.29
C ILE A 18 17.84 5.53 -17.19
N THR A 19 17.43 5.88 -15.97
CA THR A 19 17.38 4.93 -14.86
C THR A 19 16.26 3.90 -15.03
N GLY A 20 15.19 4.23 -15.76
CA GLY A 20 14.02 3.36 -15.94
C GLY A 20 13.22 3.09 -14.65
N LEU A 21 13.53 3.78 -13.55
CA LEU A 21 12.88 3.59 -12.24
C LEU A 21 11.63 4.46 -12.05
N TYR A 22 11.48 5.50 -12.85
CA TYR A 22 10.44 6.51 -12.69
C TYR A 22 9.40 6.43 -13.79
N GLU A 23 8.15 6.71 -13.45
CA GLU A 23 7.04 6.72 -14.40
C GLU A 23 7.10 7.91 -15.36
N ASN A 24 6.48 7.75 -16.53
CA ASN A 24 6.45 8.78 -17.57
C ASN A 24 5.82 10.10 -17.11
N MET A 25 4.79 10.05 -16.27
CA MET A 25 4.14 11.25 -15.75
C MET A 25 5.12 12.09 -14.92
N LEU A 26 5.90 11.43 -14.07
CA LEU A 26 6.87 12.05 -13.18
C LEU A 26 8.02 12.69 -13.98
N LEU A 27 8.53 11.99 -14.99
CA LEU A 27 9.53 12.53 -15.92
C LEU A 27 9.02 13.78 -16.66
N GLN A 28 7.74 13.83 -17.03
CA GLN A 28 7.14 15.00 -17.67
C GLN A 28 7.01 16.19 -16.71
N MET A 29 6.66 15.95 -15.44
CA MET A 29 6.61 17.01 -14.43
C MET A 29 7.99 17.62 -14.16
N ILE A 30 9.02 16.78 -14.05
CA ILE A 30 10.41 17.25 -13.92
C ILE A 30 10.82 18.06 -15.16
N LYS A 31 10.53 17.56 -16.37
CA LYS A 31 10.84 18.25 -17.63
C LYS A 31 10.14 19.61 -17.74
N ALA A 32 8.87 19.68 -17.34
CA ALA A 32 8.10 20.93 -17.34
C ALA A 32 8.62 21.92 -16.28
N GLY A 33 9.00 21.43 -15.10
CA GLY A 33 9.59 22.23 -14.03
C GLY A 33 10.96 22.79 -14.41
N GLU A 34 11.79 21.98 -15.06
CA GLU A 34 13.12 22.37 -15.54
C GLU A 34 13.02 23.40 -16.67
N ALA A 35 12.12 23.22 -17.65
CA ALA A 35 11.90 24.19 -18.73
C ALA A 35 11.26 25.50 -18.24
N GLY A 36 10.42 25.44 -17.21
CA GLY A 36 9.69 26.59 -16.65
C GLY A 36 10.37 27.29 -15.48
N GLY A 37 11.55 26.84 -15.04
CA GLY A 37 12.25 27.37 -13.86
C GLY A 37 11.51 27.13 -12.54
N GLN A 38 10.60 26.15 -12.50
CA GLN A 38 9.76 25.79 -11.35
C GLN A 38 10.01 24.36 -10.90
N LEU A 39 11.27 23.93 -10.97
CA LEU A 39 11.66 22.55 -10.66
C LEU A 39 11.27 22.15 -9.23
N ASP A 40 11.56 23.01 -8.25
CA ASP A 40 11.22 22.76 -6.84
C ASP A 40 9.72 22.49 -6.65
N ALA A 41 8.87 23.34 -7.23
CA ALA A 41 7.42 23.18 -7.15
C ALA A 41 6.92 21.90 -7.85
N MET A 42 7.58 21.45 -8.92
CA MET A 42 7.23 20.19 -9.56
C MET A 42 7.71 18.97 -8.77
N LEU A 43 8.90 19.05 -8.14
CA LEU A 43 9.40 18.00 -7.25
C LEU A 43 8.54 17.83 -5.99
N ASP A 44 8.02 18.93 -5.44
CA ASP A 44 7.04 18.89 -4.35
C ASP A 44 5.75 18.15 -4.78
N LYS A 45 5.24 18.44 -5.98
CA LYS A 45 4.07 17.73 -6.51
C LYS A 45 4.33 16.25 -6.73
N VAL A 46 5.52 15.89 -7.20
CA VAL A 46 5.94 14.50 -7.36
C VAL A 46 5.97 13.79 -6.01
N THR A 47 6.51 14.43 -4.98
CA THR A 47 6.57 13.88 -3.63
C THR A 47 5.17 13.65 -3.08
N ASN A 48 4.29 14.66 -3.18
CA ASN A 48 2.89 14.53 -2.78
C ASN A 48 2.16 13.41 -3.53
N TYR A 49 2.46 13.21 -4.82
CA TYR A 49 1.88 12.12 -5.60
C TYR A 49 2.28 10.74 -5.04
N TYR A 50 3.56 10.54 -4.76
CA TYR A 50 4.02 9.29 -4.16
C TYR A 50 3.49 9.06 -2.75
N ASP A 51 3.38 10.11 -1.94
CA ASP A 51 2.81 10.01 -0.59
C ASP A 51 1.34 9.57 -0.66
N MET A 52 0.56 10.13 -1.59
CA MET A 52 -0.84 9.70 -1.81
C MET A 52 -0.91 8.26 -2.28
N GLU A 53 -0.11 7.86 -3.27
CA GLU A 53 -0.11 6.49 -3.80
C GLU A 53 0.35 5.48 -2.73
N PHE A 54 1.31 5.86 -1.90
CA PHE A 54 1.77 5.05 -0.78
C PHE A 54 0.71 4.92 0.32
N GLN A 55 0.00 6.00 0.65
CA GLN A 55 -1.11 5.97 1.59
C GLN A 55 -2.26 5.08 1.07
N ASP A 56 -2.62 5.20 -0.21
CA ASP A 56 -3.63 4.35 -0.86
C ASP A 56 -3.22 2.87 -0.80
N LEU A 57 -1.92 2.56 -0.98
CA LEU A 57 -1.41 1.20 -0.86
C LEU A 57 -1.55 0.68 0.58
N ILE A 58 -1.23 1.48 1.58
CA ILE A 58 -1.37 1.12 3.00
C ILE A 58 -2.84 0.91 3.36
N ASP A 59 -3.73 1.80 2.91
CA ASP A 59 -5.15 1.74 3.21
C ASP A 59 -5.77 0.49 2.58
N ASN A 60 -5.42 0.19 1.33
CA ASN A 60 -5.83 -1.05 0.66
C ASN A 60 -5.31 -2.29 1.39
N LEU A 61 -4.03 -2.30 1.79
CA LEU A 61 -3.46 -3.43 2.53
C LEU A 61 -4.19 -3.64 3.86
N SER A 62 -4.47 -2.55 4.57
CA SER A 62 -5.20 -2.57 5.85
C SER A 62 -6.63 -3.08 5.68
N ALA A 63 -7.32 -2.68 4.61
CA ALA A 63 -8.68 -3.13 4.29
C ALA A 63 -8.78 -4.65 4.07
N TYR A 64 -7.71 -5.32 3.65
CA TYR A 64 -7.67 -6.79 3.54
C TYR A 64 -7.24 -7.48 4.85
N ILE A 65 -6.38 -6.86 5.64
CA ILE A 65 -5.91 -7.43 6.91
C ILE A 65 -7.07 -7.56 7.91
N GLU A 66 -7.95 -6.55 7.99
CA GLU A 66 -9.08 -6.53 8.91
C GLU A 66 -10.04 -7.74 8.78
N PRO A 67 -10.60 -8.06 7.59
CA PRO A 67 -11.52 -9.19 7.45
C PRO A 67 -10.84 -10.54 7.69
N ILE A 68 -9.55 -10.68 7.39
CA ILE A 68 -8.78 -11.91 7.67
C ILE A 68 -8.73 -12.16 9.18
N LEU A 69 -8.34 -11.15 9.95
CA LEU A 69 -8.30 -11.24 11.41
C LEU A 69 -9.69 -11.52 11.99
N MET A 70 -10.73 -10.87 11.47
CA MET A 70 -12.12 -11.10 11.89
C MET A 70 -12.57 -12.54 11.64
N PHE A 71 -12.20 -13.14 10.49
CA PHE A 71 -12.51 -14.53 10.19
C PHE A 71 -11.85 -15.50 11.18
N PHE A 72 -10.58 -15.28 11.52
CA PHE A 72 -9.88 -16.11 12.52
C PHE A 72 -10.52 -15.99 13.92
N ILE A 73 -10.85 -14.77 14.35
CA ILE A 73 -11.51 -14.53 15.64
C ILE A 73 -12.88 -15.21 15.67
N ALA A 74 -13.70 -15.04 14.62
CA ALA A 74 -15.01 -15.67 14.52
C ALA A 74 -14.91 -17.21 14.56
N GLY A 75 -13.94 -17.79 13.85
CA GLY A 75 -13.69 -19.23 13.88
C GLY A 75 -13.29 -19.75 15.26
N LEU A 76 -12.43 -19.02 15.98
CA LEU A 76 -12.01 -19.38 17.33
C LEU A 76 -13.18 -19.33 18.31
N VAL A 77 -14.00 -18.28 18.26
CA VAL A 77 -15.20 -18.14 19.10
C VAL A 77 -16.20 -19.25 18.82
N LEU A 78 -16.41 -19.60 17.54
CA LEU A 78 -17.28 -20.71 17.15
C LEU A 78 -16.80 -22.06 17.70
N LEU A 79 -15.49 -22.33 17.61
CA LEU A 79 -14.90 -23.55 18.17
C LEU A 79 -15.10 -23.63 19.68
N MET A 80 -14.90 -22.52 20.40
CA MET A 80 -15.15 -22.47 21.85
C MET A 80 -16.62 -22.72 22.18
N ALA A 81 -17.54 -22.08 21.44
CA ALA A 81 -18.97 -22.26 21.63
C ALA A 81 -19.40 -23.71 21.42
N LEU A 82 -18.95 -24.35 20.32
CA LEU A 82 -19.24 -25.77 20.05
C LEU A 82 -18.68 -26.68 21.14
N GLY A 83 -17.47 -26.39 21.64
CA GLY A 83 -16.86 -27.15 22.74
C GLY A 83 -17.67 -27.12 24.04
N ILE A 84 -18.41 -26.04 24.30
CA ILE A 84 -19.27 -25.91 25.48
C ILE A 84 -20.68 -26.48 25.22
N PHE A 85 -21.28 -26.16 24.06
CA PHE A 85 -22.66 -26.53 23.77
C PHE A 85 -22.85 -28.01 23.46
N MET A 86 -21.88 -28.67 22.82
CA MET A 86 -21.95 -30.09 22.51
C MET A 86 -22.13 -30.98 23.77
N PRO A 87 -21.26 -30.91 24.80
CA PRO A 87 -21.45 -31.72 26.01
C PRO A 87 -22.72 -31.35 26.79
N MET A 88 -23.13 -30.07 26.76
CA MET A 88 -24.38 -29.65 27.39
C MET A 88 -25.61 -30.31 26.74
N TRP A 89 -25.60 -30.46 25.42
CA TRP A 89 -26.66 -31.16 24.69
C TRP A 89 -26.71 -32.65 25.04
N ASP A 90 -25.55 -33.28 25.17
CA ASP A 90 -25.43 -34.70 25.52
C ASP A 90 -25.93 -34.97 26.95
N LEU A 91 -25.62 -34.09 27.90
CA LEU A 91 -26.20 -34.14 29.26
C LEU A 91 -27.73 -34.01 29.24
N GLY A 92 -28.27 -33.11 28.43
CA GLY A 92 -29.72 -32.94 28.29
C GLY A 92 -30.44 -34.16 27.70
N LYS A 93 -29.77 -34.89 26.78
CA LYS A 93 -30.28 -36.17 26.27
C LYS A 93 -30.23 -37.27 27.33
N ALA A 94 -29.13 -37.36 28.08
CA ALA A 94 -28.92 -38.37 29.11
C ALA A 94 -29.91 -38.26 30.28
N VAL A 95 -30.40 -37.04 30.58
CA VAL A 95 -31.42 -36.81 31.63
C VAL A 95 -32.85 -37.09 31.16
N LYS A 96 -33.11 -37.11 29.84
CA LYS A 96 -34.44 -37.35 29.26
C LYS A 96 -34.70 -38.81 28.88
N GLY A 97 -33.70 -39.69 28.91
CA GLY A 97 -33.84 -41.15 28.78
C GLY A 97 -33.83 -41.81 30.15
#